data_AF-A0AAV9HME6-F1
#
_entry.id   AF-A0AAV9HME6-F1
#
_cell.length_a   1.000
_cell.length_b   1.000
_cell.length_c   1.000
_cell.angle_alpha   90.00
_cell.angle_beta   90.00
_cell.angle_gamma   90.00
#
_symmetry.space_group_name_H-M   'P 1'
#
loop_
_entity.id
_entity.type
_entity.pdbx_description
1 polymer ?
#
loop_
_entity_poly.entity_id
_entity_poly.type
_entity_poly.pdbx_seq_one_letter_code
_entity_poly.pdbx_strand_id
1 'polypeptide(L)'
;MRIFAEPSSQCIIDFSPEPPYSILPLKAITMENTPIPKDTECQTCRANGFKVNIKKRLIVCCDGTFSGVDKGTEDYASNVGRLSRTISRVGHDDAGEKIPQIVYYQSGVGTGSLTYVDKQRQGAFGGSLAENVCEAYNFLASNWGPGDEICIFGFSRGAYTARSLAGFICQVGLLGSGLMDHFFEIYEAYRNRGEKHFTETEWAKTLIVPGELGTFPTKENHYKGTRLEQIQRYTHPHITIKVVGVWDTVGSLQVMNWFGQAGDDTTYHTTKLSPKIENAFHAMAIDEARGNFPPTLWYLDRNCLNEDGTPKVNLKQVWFPGYHSDVGGHSKGSIDTNSVDEITFAWMCDQLHGLVQLDVFALERYILFRLGPTPVQWDLPGKQNIRDLEARWRQIQWSNGTLEDNNGWLNGWWIPSLMSTAKASYYRVPGETKVLEDGKKTPIDYRRFNEEVHPSVHQRVADTKGKYQPTPFRKGWVYVAPTETERGHWKKKAGGKEVILYEYTIPDPERMPEKLSRELYHWRGSLERVMAPKEVLAAQ
;
A
#
# COMPACT_ATOMS: atom_id res chain seq x y z
N MET A 1 67.38 -16.63 -9.00
CA MET A 1 66.50 -15.45 -9.16
C MET A 1 65.33 -15.64 -8.20
N ARG A 2 65.31 -15.22 -6.93
CA ARG A 2 65.57 -13.90 -6.31
C ARG A 2 64.95 -12.74 -7.09
N ILE A 3 63.94 -12.10 -6.48
CA ILE A 3 63.93 -10.72 -5.94
C ILE A 3 62.65 -10.61 -5.09
N PHE A 4 62.78 -10.76 -3.75
CA PHE A 4 62.81 -9.72 -2.70
C PHE A 4 61.44 -9.09 -2.38
N ALA A 5 60.96 -9.40 -1.18
CA ALA A 5 60.05 -8.55 -0.43
C ALA A 5 60.89 -7.49 0.30
N GLU A 6 60.48 -6.22 0.22
CA GLU A 6 60.83 -5.20 1.21
C GLU A 6 59.57 -4.41 1.63
N PRO A 7 59.47 -4.04 2.92
CA PRO A 7 58.37 -3.28 3.49
C PRO A 7 58.68 -1.77 3.50
N SER A 8 57.66 -0.97 3.82
CA SER A 8 57.67 0.47 4.16
C SER A 8 57.37 1.47 3.04
N SER A 9 56.16 2.00 3.11
CA SER A 9 55.91 3.42 2.86
C SER A 9 54.66 3.79 3.65
N GLN A 10 54.87 4.42 4.81
CA GLN A 10 53.83 5.15 5.54
C GLN A 10 53.15 6.11 4.56
N CYS A 11 51.83 6.02 4.45
CA CYS A 11 51.02 7.03 3.77
C CYS A 11 51.04 8.28 4.64
N ILE A 12 51.98 9.19 4.38
CA ILE A 12 51.96 10.55 4.92
C ILE A 12 50.94 11.31 4.06
N ILE A 13 49.81 11.67 4.67
CA ILE A 13 48.85 12.59 4.07
C ILE A 13 49.44 13.99 4.16
N ASP A 14 49.89 14.50 3.02
CA ASP A 14 50.40 15.87 2.87
C ASP A 14 49.21 16.84 2.74
N PHE A 15 49.06 17.76 3.69
CA PHE A 15 48.08 18.85 3.61
C PHE A 15 48.72 20.04 2.86
N SER A 16 48.77 19.96 1.54
CA SER A 16 49.01 21.17 0.73
C SER A 16 47.69 21.95 0.61
N PRO A 17 47.68 23.27 0.89
CA PRO A 17 46.53 24.11 0.57
C PRO A 17 46.58 24.47 -0.92
N GLU A 18 45.39 24.51 -1.54
CA GLU A 18 45.05 24.98 -2.89
C GLU A 18 44.94 23.94 -4.03
N PRO A 19 43.73 23.73 -4.59
CA PRO A 19 43.53 22.94 -5.80
C PRO A 19 43.72 23.80 -7.08
N PRO A 20 44.41 23.28 -8.11
CA PRO A 20 44.60 23.95 -9.39
C PRO A 20 43.45 23.63 -10.34
N TYR A 21 42.23 24.04 -10.02
CA TYR A 21 41.13 23.97 -10.99
C TYR A 21 40.26 25.22 -10.86
N SER A 22 40.21 26.00 -11.92
CA SER A 22 39.29 27.13 -12.07
C SER A 22 37.86 26.61 -11.98
N ILE A 23 37.27 26.77 -10.81
CA ILE A 23 35.83 26.58 -10.57
C ILE A 23 35.13 27.61 -11.46
N LEU A 24 34.48 27.15 -12.53
CA LEU A 24 33.46 27.94 -13.21
C LEU A 24 32.49 28.41 -12.13
N PRO A 25 32.21 29.73 -11.99
CA PRO A 25 31.32 30.19 -10.95
C PRO A 25 29.96 29.51 -11.17
N LEU A 26 29.61 28.59 -10.26
CA LEU A 26 28.22 28.20 -10.05
C LEU A 26 27.46 29.50 -9.92
N LYS A 27 26.62 29.82 -10.91
CA LYS A 27 25.64 30.90 -10.77
C LYS A 27 24.92 30.60 -9.46
N ALA A 28 25.15 31.43 -8.45
CA ALA A 28 24.39 31.39 -7.23
C ALA A 28 22.94 31.48 -7.66
N ILE A 29 22.20 30.38 -7.50
CA ILE A 29 20.76 30.41 -7.66
C ILE A 29 20.30 31.20 -6.44
N THR A 30 20.18 32.52 -6.60
CA THR A 30 19.50 33.38 -5.65
C THR A 30 18.03 33.00 -5.70
N MET A 31 17.63 32.04 -4.87
CA MET A 31 16.23 31.69 -4.66
C MET A 31 15.67 32.64 -3.62
N GLU A 32 15.31 33.84 -4.06
CA GLU A 32 14.32 34.64 -3.33
C GLU A 32 12.96 33.96 -3.55
N ASN A 33 12.28 33.66 -2.44
CA ASN A 33 10.88 33.20 -2.36
C ASN A 33 10.57 31.71 -2.61
N THR A 34 11.29 30.78 -1.98
CA THR A 34 10.65 29.49 -1.65
C THR A 34 9.90 29.65 -0.33
N PRO A 35 8.57 29.47 -0.26
CA PRO A 35 7.85 29.53 1.00
C PRO A 35 8.40 28.46 1.94
N ILE A 36 8.90 28.88 3.11
CA ILE A 36 9.22 27.97 4.21
C ILE A 36 7.91 27.25 4.57
N PRO A 37 7.84 25.90 4.53
CA PRO A 37 6.65 25.19 4.98
C PRO A 37 6.27 25.62 6.40
N LYS A 38 4.98 25.61 6.74
CA LYS A 38 4.46 25.95 8.08
C LYS A 38 5.06 25.11 9.23
N ASP A 39 5.93 24.15 8.93
CA ASP A 39 6.56 23.16 9.82
C ASP A 39 7.71 23.71 10.68
N THR A 40 7.70 25.01 11.00
CA THR A 40 8.71 25.67 11.86
C THR A 40 8.76 25.14 13.29
N GLU A 41 7.89 24.20 13.67
CA GLU A 41 7.87 23.58 15.01
C GLU A 41 8.73 22.31 15.11
N CYS A 42 9.01 21.59 14.01
CA CYS A 42 9.81 20.36 14.09
C CYS A 42 11.26 20.68 14.47
N GLN A 43 11.69 20.21 15.65
CA GLN A 43 13.04 20.47 16.16
C GLN A 43 14.10 19.81 15.29
N THR A 44 13.88 18.56 14.86
CA THR A 44 14.79 17.82 13.97
C THR A 44 15.00 18.53 12.64
N CYS A 45 13.94 19.02 12.00
CA CYS A 45 14.08 19.75 10.74
C CYS A 45 14.83 21.08 10.90
N ARG A 46 14.58 21.81 12.00
CA ARG A 46 15.31 23.05 12.33
C ARG A 46 16.79 22.78 12.60
N ALA A 47 17.10 21.75 13.39
CA ALA A 47 18.47 21.38 13.76
C ALA A 47 19.32 20.97 12.55
N ASN A 48 18.71 20.26 11.59
CA ASN A 48 19.37 19.89 10.33
C ASN A 48 19.49 21.05 9.34
N GLY A 49 18.97 22.23 9.69
CA GLY A 49 19.16 23.48 8.98
C GLY A 49 18.76 23.40 7.51
N PHE A 50 17.47 23.15 7.22
CA PHE A 50 16.74 23.16 5.92
C PHE A 50 17.50 23.65 4.66
N LYS A 51 18.65 23.06 4.34
CA LYS A 51 19.44 23.39 3.17
C LYS A 51 18.97 22.47 2.05
N VAL A 52 18.17 23.04 1.15
CA VAL A 52 17.80 22.51 -0.18
C VAL A 52 17.65 20.98 -0.21
N ASN A 53 16.53 20.46 0.30
CA ASN A 53 16.16 19.06 0.06
C ASN A 53 15.67 18.95 -1.39
N ILE A 54 16.25 18.05 -2.18
CA ILE A 54 15.62 17.65 -3.44
C ILE A 54 14.40 16.82 -3.05
N LYS A 55 13.21 17.32 -3.37
CA LYS A 55 11.96 16.63 -3.09
C LYS A 55 11.94 15.27 -3.78
N LYS A 56 11.66 14.21 -3.02
CA LYS A 56 11.58 12.82 -3.48
C LYS A 56 10.20 12.25 -3.17
N ARG A 57 9.83 11.20 -3.90
CA ARG A 57 8.72 10.32 -3.56
C ARG A 57 9.29 8.97 -3.15
N LEU A 58 9.18 8.65 -1.87
CA LEU A 58 9.60 7.37 -1.31
C LEU A 58 8.43 6.40 -1.36
N ILE A 59 8.62 5.27 -2.03
CA ILE A 59 7.56 4.31 -2.31
C ILE A 59 7.93 2.97 -1.70
N VAL A 60 7.10 2.49 -0.78
CA VAL A 60 7.26 1.19 -0.11
C VAL A 60 6.25 0.21 -0.69
N CYS A 61 6.71 -0.96 -1.12
CA CYS A 61 5.89 -2.04 -1.67
C CYS A 61 6.12 -3.33 -0.85
N CYS A 62 5.14 -3.73 -0.05
CA CYS A 62 5.20 -4.92 0.82
C CYS A 62 4.35 -6.06 0.25
N ASP A 63 4.98 -7.15 -0.16
CA ASP A 63 4.29 -8.27 -0.83
C ASP A 63 3.68 -9.29 0.15
N GLY A 64 2.78 -10.15 -0.35
CA GLY A 64 2.08 -11.18 0.41
C GLY A 64 2.90 -12.44 0.73
N THR A 65 2.38 -13.29 1.63
CA THR A 65 2.85 -14.66 1.90
C THR A 65 3.31 -15.46 0.67
N PHE A 66 4.59 -15.86 0.58
CA PHE A 66 5.14 -16.68 -0.51
C PHE A 66 5.18 -15.97 -1.87
N SER A 67 4.82 -14.69 -1.89
CA SER A 67 4.90 -13.77 -3.02
C SER A 67 6.25 -13.08 -3.00
N GLY A 68 7.03 -13.28 -4.06
CA GLY A 68 8.36 -12.70 -4.17
C GLY A 68 8.73 -12.67 -5.63
N VAL A 69 9.01 -11.47 -6.13
CA VAL A 69 9.46 -11.30 -7.51
C VAL A 69 10.97 -11.43 -7.68
N ASP A 70 11.67 -11.67 -6.58
CA ASP A 70 13.11 -11.87 -6.40
C ASP A 70 13.57 -13.32 -6.67
N LYS A 71 12.65 -14.23 -6.96
CA LYS A 71 12.93 -15.67 -7.17
C LYS A 71 13.56 -16.03 -8.52
N GLY A 72 13.74 -15.05 -9.42
CA GLY A 72 14.38 -15.27 -10.73
C GLY A 72 13.56 -16.11 -11.72
N THR A 73 12.30 -16.44 -11.42
CA THR A 73 11.38 -17.12 -12.34
C THR A 73 10.41 -16.11 -12.95
N GLU A 74 10.05 -16.26 -14.23
CA GLU A 74 9.06 -15.40 -14.93
C GLU A 74 7.63 -15.56 -14.40
N ASP A 75 7.45 -16.48 -13.47
CA ASP A 75 6.20 -17.05 -13.03
C ASP A 75 5.65 -16.35 -11.76
N TYR A 76 4.42 -15.81 -11.86
CA TYR A 76 3.50 -15.43 -10.78
C TYR A 76 3.85 -14.20 -9.90
N ALA A 77 4.01 -13.02 -10.50
CA ALA A 77 4.11 -11.76 -9.74
C ALA A 77 2.76 -11.33 -9.15
N SER A 78 2.73 -10.94 -7.87
CA SER A 78 1.58 -10.25 -7.28
C SER A 78 1.36 -8.87 -7.91
N ASN A 79 0.20 -8.27 -7.68
CA ASN A 79 -0.05 -6.89 -8.09
C ASN A 79 0.88 -5.87 -7.42
N VAL A 80 1.39 -6.16 -6.21
CA VAL A 80 2.43 -5.35 -5.56
C VAL A 80 3.76 -5.48 -6.31
N GLY A 81 4.15 -6.69 -6.66
CA GLY A 81 5.35 -6.97 -7.44
C GLY A 81 5.29 -6.33 -8.83
N ARG A 82 4.15 -6.42 -9.52
CA ARG A 82 3.88 -5.72 -10.78
C ARG A 82 4.02 -4.21 -10.60
N LEU A 83 3.32 -3.64 -9.60
CA LEU A 83 3.34 -2.20 -9.35
C LEU A 83 4.75 -1.68 -9.08
N SER A 84 5.52 -2.37 -8.23
CA SER A 84 6.90 -1.98 -7.90
C SER A 84 7.81 -1.84 -9.13
N ARG A 85 7.51 -2.58 -10.20
CA ARG A 85 8.27 -2.59 -11.45
C ARG A 85 7.70 -1.68 -12.53
N THR A 86 6.45 -1.23 -12.39
CA THR A 86 5.82 -0.29 -13.31
C THR A 86 5.98 1.16 -12.89
N ILE A 87 6.47 1.43 -11.68
CA ILE A 87 6.75 2.80 -11.24
C ILE A 87 7.93 3.37 -12.04
N SER A 88 7.72 4.54 -12.65
CA SER A 88 8.79 5.29 -13.33
C SER A 88 9.83 5.79 -12.32
N ARG A 89 11.08 5.94 -12.71
CA ARG A 89 12.12 6.51 -11.82
C ARG A 89 11.94 8.01 -11.56
N VAL A 90 11.22 8.70 -12.44
CA VAL A 90 10.96 10.14 -12.34
C VAL A 90 9.45 10.36 -12.45
N GLY A 91 8.89 11.05 -11.47
CA GLY A 91 7.51 11.52 -11.48
C GLY A 91 7.45 13.03 -11.54
N HIS A 92 6.24 13.55 -11.35
CA HIS A 92 6.02 14.97 -11.10
C HIS A 92 5.26 15.16 -9.80
N ASP A 93 5.49 16.30 -9.15
CA ASP A 93 4.66 16.76 -8.06
C ASP A 93 3.44 17.56 -8.55
N ASP A 94 2.65 18.07 -7.61
CA ASP A 94 1.44 18.83 -7.89
C ASP A 94 1.72 20.15 -8.66
N ALA A 95 2.95 20.66 -8.63
CA ALA A 95 3.38 21.84 -9.39
C ALA A 95 3.89 21.49 -10.81
N GLY A 96 4.01 20.19 -11.12
CA GLY A 96 4.55 19.69 -12.38
C GLY A 96 6.08 19.60 -12.40
N GLU A 97 6.76 19.79 -11.26
CA GLU A 97 8.21 19.70 -11.17
C GLU A 97 8.67 18.25 -11.09
N LYS A 98 9.81 17.94 -11.70
CA LYS A 98 10.36 16.57 -11.73
C LYS A 98 10.78 16.16 -10.32
N ILE A 99 10.29 15.02 -9.84
CA ILE A 99 10.70 14.44 -8.57
C ILE A 99 11.19 12.99 -8.75
N PRO A 100 12.32 12.58 -8.13
CA PRO A 100 12.73 11.19 -8.11
C PRO A 100 11.71 10.32 -7.37
N GLN A 101 11.38 9.15 -7.94
CA GLN A 101 10.54 8.14 -7.29
C GLN A 101 11.43 6.96 -6.89
N ILE A 102 11.65 6.78 -5.59
CA ILE A 102 12.56 5.78 -5.03
C ILE A 102 11.73 4.64 -4.47
N VAL A 103 11.88 3.45 -5.07
CA VAL A 103 11.09 2.27 -4.72
C VAL A 103 11.88 1.34 -3.80
N TYR A 104 11.27 0.99 -2.68
CA TYR A 104 11.65 -0.10 -1.80
C TYR A 104 10.64 -1.24 -1.96
N TYR A 105 11.11 -2.42 -2.37
CA TYR A 105 10.29 -3.63 -2.45
C TYR A 105 10.74 -4.64 -1.41
N GLN A 106 9.79 -5.11 -0.61
CA GLN A 106 9.99 -6.17 0.37
C GLN A 106 9.22 -7.41 -0.07
N SER A 107 9.93 -8.51 -0.30
CA SER A 107 9.32 -9.79 -0.60
C SER A 107 8.59 -10.34 0.61
N GLY A 108 7.58 -11.15 0.37
CA GLY A 108 6.77 -11.73 1.43
C GLY A 108 7.55 -12.69 2.32
N VAL A 109 7.13 -12.81 3.58
CA VAL A 109 7.66 -13.81 4.53
C VAL A 109 7.75 -15.20 3.88
N GLY A 110 8.86 -15.92 4.06
CA GLY A 110 9.03 -17.30 3.55
C GLY A 110 9.46 -17.45 2.08
N THR A 111 9.89 -16.36 1.43
CA THR A 111 10.41 -16.36 0.04
C THR A 111 11.93 -16.56 -0.07
N GLY A 112 12.69 -16.32 1.01
CA GLY A 112 14.14 -16.51 1.06
C GLY A 112 14.59 -17.98 1.11
N SER A 113 15.82 -18.26 0.65
CA SER A 113 16.50 -19.57 0.68
C SER A 113 16.90 -20.04 2.08
N LEU A 114 15.99 -19.94 3.05
CA LEU A 114 16.21 -20.39 4.41
C LEU A 114 15.87 -21.89 4.53
N THR A 115 16.83 -22.64 5.07
CA THR A 115 16.74 -24.08 5.35
C THR A 115 15.48 -24.40 6.14
N TYR A 116 14.91 -25.59 5.91
CA TYR A 116 13.69 -26.09 6.59
C TYR A 116 13.75 -25.99 8.13
N VAL A 117 14.96 -25.97 8.71
CA VAL A 117 15.24 -25.83 10.14
C VAL A 117 15.07 -24.39 10.66
N ASP A 118 15.34 -23.36 9.83
CA ASP A 118 15.14 -21.94 10.21
C ASP A 118 13.65 -21.56 10.22
N LYS A 119 12.83 -22.22 9.39
CA LYS A 119 11.37 -22.04 9.34
C LYS A 119 10.65 -22.42 10.64
N GLN A 120 11.22 -23.32 11.45
CA GLN A 120 10.66 -23.66 12.76
C GLN A 120 11.25 -22.83 13.91
N ARG A 121 12.48 -22.32 13.78
CA ARG A 121 13.09 -21.45 14.80
C ARG A 121 12.54 -20.02 14.76
N GLN A 122 12.09 -19.53 13.61
CA GLN A 122 11.31 -18.28 13.48
C GLN A 122 9.81 -18.47 13.84
N GLY A 123 9.52 -19.37 14.78
CA GLY A 123 8.18 -19.75 15.23
C GLY A 123 7.38 -18.68 16.01
N ALA A 124 7.64 -17.39 15.78
CA ALA A 124 6.82 -16.30 16.29
C ALA A 124 6.44 -15.36 15.13
N PHE A 125 5.25 -15.56 14.56
CA PHE A 125 4.66 -14.69 13.52
C PHE A 125 4.73 -13.18 13.86
N GLY A 126 4.74 -12.82 15.15
CA GLY A 126 4.89 -11.43 15.60
C GLY A 126 6.29 -10.83 15.43
N GLY A 127 7.36 -11.64 15.51
CA GLY A 127 8.74 -11.18 15.31
C GLY A 127 9.01 -10.79 13.85
N SER A 128 8.63 -11.66 12.91
CA SER A 128 8.80 -11.42 11.47
C SER A 128 8.04 -10.19 10.94
N LEU A 129 6.88 -9.87 11.52
CA LEU A 129 6.14 -8.67 11.12
C LEU A 129 6.80 -7.41 11.66
N ALA A 130 7.23 -7.40 12.91
CA ALA A 130 7.93 -6.25 13.49
C ALA A 130 9.24 -5.97 12.74
N GLU A 131 9.96 -7.02 12.35
CA GLU A 131 11.13 -6.94 11.46
C GLU A 131 10.76 -6.32 10.10
N ASN A 132 9.73 -6.82 9.43
CA ASN A 132 9.31 -6.27 8.14
C ASN A 132 8.93 -4.79 8.21
N VAL A 133 8.19 -4.39 9.25
CA VAL A 133 7.86 -2.99 9.50
C VAL A 133 9.11 -2.18 9.81
N CYS A 134 10.04 -2.71 10.62
CA CYS A 134 11.32 -2.07 10.93
C CYS A 134 12.14 -1.79 9.66
N GLU A 135 12.29 -2.76 8.77
CA GLU A 135 13.06 -2.61 7.53
C GLU A 135 12.47 -1.51 6.62
N ALA A 136 11.15 -1.56 6.39
CA ALA A 136 10.47 -0.57 5.58
C ALA A 136 10.49 0.83 6.23
N TYR A 137 10.34 0.89 7.55
CA TYR A 137 10.44 2.13 8.32
C TYR A 137 11.87 2.69 8.28
N ASN A 138 12.89 1.84 8.38
CA ASN A 138 14.29 2.24 8.30
C ASN A 138 14.62 2.83 6.93
N PHE A 139 14.10 2.25 5.85
CA PHE A 139 14.19 2.84 4.51
C PHE A 139 13.60 4.27 4.49
N LEU A 140 12.41 4.47 5.03
CA LEU A 140 11.79 5.80 5.09
C LEU A 140 12.59 6.77 5.98
N ALA A 141 12.91 6.37 7.21
CA ALA A 141 13.66 7.17 8.18
C ALA A 141 15.05 7.59 7.66
N SER A 142 15.70 6.73 6.88
CA SER A 142 17.04 7.02 6.34
C SER A 142 17.04 7.92 5.10
N ASN A 143 15.93 7.97 4.36
CA ASN A 143 15.87 8.63 3.06
C ASN A 143 14.94 9.85 3.01
N TRP A 144 14.05 10.01 4.00
CA TRP A 144 13.09 11.10 4.04
C TRP A 144 13.74 12.41 4.48
N GLY A 145 13.44 13.47 3.73
CA GLY A 145 13.71 14.85 4.08
C GLY A 145 12.45 15.70 3.99
N PRO A 146 12.46 16.93 4.54
CA PRO A 146 11.32 17.83 4.51
C PRO A 146 10.78 18.06 3.10
N GLY A 147 9.46 17.90 2.94
CA GLY A 147 8.77 18.01 1.66
C GLY A 147 8.71 16.72 0.83
N ASP A 148 9.39 15.64 1.23
CA ASP A 148 9.30 14.35 0.55
C ASP A 148 7.93 13.70 0.75
N GLU A 149 7.46 13.00 -0.28
CA GLU A 149 6.20 12.28 -0.30
C GLU A 149 6.41 10.80 0.06
N ILE A 150 5.50 10.23 0.84
CA ILE A 150 5.52 8.81 1.22
C ILE A 150 4.31 8.10 0.59
N CYS A 151 4.58 7.02 -0.14
CA CYS A 151 3.56 6.15 -0.72
C CYS A 151 3.78 4.71 -0.22
N ILE A 152 2.75 4.02 0.23
CA ILE A 152 2.88 2.69 0.81
C ILE A 152 1.87 1.74 0.16
N PHE A 153 2.36 0.59 -0.30
CA PHE A 153 1.56 -0.41 -1.00
C PHE A 153 1.70 -1.78 -0.37
N GLY A 154 0.64 -2.59 -0.39
CA GLY A 154 0.80 -3.99 -0.01
C GLY A 154 -0.37 -4.90 -0.37
N PHE A 155 -0.12 -6.21 -0.32
CA PHE A 155 -1.11 -7.25 -0.57
C PHE A 155 -1.15 -8.24 0.60
N SER A 156 -2.33 -8.68 1.02
CA SER A 156 -2.49 -9.73 2.05
C SER A 156 -1.81 -9.36 3.38
N ARG A 157 -0.86 -10.17 3.85
CA ARG A 157 0.01 -9.83 5.00
C ARG A 157 0.97 -8.66 4.71
N GLY A 158 1.36 -8.45 3.46
CA GLY A 158 2.05 -7.25 3.03
C GLY A 158 1.16 -6.00 3.14
N ALA A 159 -0.14 -6.11 2.87
CA ALA A 159 -1.10 -5.02 3.13
C ALA A 159 -1.23 -4.72 4.63
N TYR A 160 -1.23 -5.77 5.46
CA TYR A 160 -1.18 -5.60 6.91
C TYR A 160 0.11 -4.89 7.37
N THR A 161 1.26 -5.27 6.81
CA THR A 161 2.56 -4.60 7.04
C THR A 161 2.52 -3.12 6.62
N ALA A 162 2.02 -2.84 5.41
CA ALA A 162 1.86 -1.48 4.87
C ALA A 162 0.99 -0.60 5.80
N ARG A 163 -0.13 -1.14 6.30
CA ARG A 163 -1.01 -0.44 7.23
C ARG A 163 -0.42 -0.28 8.62
N SER A 164 0.34 -1.28 9.10
CA SER A 164 1.10 -1.22 10.36
C SER A 164 2.10 -0.06 10.31
N LEU A 165 2.86 0.00 9.23
CA LEU A 165 3.85 1.04 8.95
C LEU A 165 3.19 2.42 8.91
N ALA A 166 2.11 2.56 8.13
CA ALA A 166 1.36 3.81 8.03
C ALA A 166 0.81 4.27 9.39
N GLY A 167 0.20 3.36 10.16
CA GLY A 167 -0.33 3.66 11.49
C GLY A 167 0.75 4.12 12.48
N PHE A 168 1.91 3.49 12.44
CA PHE A 168 3.06 3.87 13.28
C PHE A 168 3.59 5.25 12.90
N ILE A 169 3.79 5.53 11.61
CA ILE A 169 4.20 6.86 11.11
C ILE A 169 3.20 7.94 11.53
N CYS A 170 1.90 7.68 11.40
CA CYS A 170 0.88 8.66 11.75
C CYS A 170 0.87 9.01 13.25
N GLN A 171 1.17 8.04 14.13
CA GLN A 171 1.12 8.21 15.59
C GLN A 171 2.44 8.69 16.19
N VAL A 172 3.58 8.23 15.65
CA VAL A 172 4.93 8.50 16.20
C VAL A 172 5.74 9.47 15.34
N GLY A 173 5.50 9.52 14.03
CA GLY A 173 6.35 10.21 13.05
C GLY A 173 7.41 9.29 12.46
N LEU A 174 8.39 9.85 11.72
CA LEU A 174 9.63 9.15 11.35
C LEU A 174 10.73 9.43 12.38
N LEU A 175 11.34 8.39 12.94
CA LEU A 175 12.51 8.49 13.79
C LEU A 175 13.67 9.04 12.97
N GLY A 176 14.44 9.94 13.56
CA GLY A 176 15.77 10.27 13.08
C GLY A 176 16.73 9.11 13.32
N SER A 177 17.85 9.10 12.59
CA SER A 177 18.85 8.03 12.63
C SER A 177 19.31 7.67 14.05
N GLY A 178 19.49 8.66 14.94
CA GLY A 178 19.91 8.44 16.33
C GLY A 178 18.89 7.72 17.23
N LEU A 179 17.63 7.59 16.81
CA LEU A 179 16.62 6.83 17.55
C LEU A 179 16.28 5.47 16.90
N MET A 180 16.80 5.18 15.71
CA MET A 180 16.49 3.93 15.02
C MET A 180 16.95 2.68 15.77
N ASP A 181 18.03 2.78 16.57
CA ASP A 181 18.47 1.69 17.46
C ASP A 181 17.41 1.31 18.52
N HIS A 182 16.49 2.23 18.82
CA HIS A 182 15.40 2.06 19.77
C HIS A 182 14.06 1.74 19.08
N PHE A 183 14.07 1.45 17.77
CA PHE A 183 12.84 1.20 17.00
C PHE A 183 11.95 0.16 17.67
N PHE A 184 12.48 -1.01 18.02
CA PHE A 184 11.67 -2.10 18.57
C PHE A 184 11.05 -1.74 19.93
N GLU A 185 11.78 -1.02 20.78
CA GLU A 185 11.25 -0.55 22.07
C GLU A 185 10.06 0.40 21.86
N ILE A 186 10.21 1.39 20.98
CA ILE A 186 9.16 2.38 20.66
C ILE A 186 7.99 1.70 19.94
N TYR A 187 8.28 0.78 19.02
CA TYR A 187 7.27 0.05 18.27
C TYR A 187 6.47 -0.89 19.17
N GLU A 188 7.09 -1.57 20.13
CA GLU A 188 6.39 -2.37 21.15
C GLU A 188 5.50 -1.49 22.04
N ALA A 189 5.97 -0.32 22.46
CA ALA A 189 5.13 0.63 23.20
C ALA A 189 3.91 1.09 22.38
N TYR A 190 4.12 1.38 21.10
CA TYR A 190 3.03 1.66 20.16
C TYR A 190 2.06 0.48 20.03
N ARG A 191 2.57 -0.74 19.91
CA ARG A 191 1.73 -1.93 19.77
C ARG A 191 0.87 -2.20 21.00
N ASN A 192 1.40 -1.91 22.19
CA ASN A 192 0.71 -2.13 23.46
C ASN A 192 -0.21 -0.96 23.88
N ARG A 193 -0.42 0.05 23.03
CA ARG A 193 -1.23 1.24 23.35
C ARG A 193 -2.74 0.98 23.51
N GLY A 194 -3.23 -0.15 22.96
CA GLY A 194 -4.66 -0.41 22.83
C GLY A 194 -5.36 0.64 21.95
N GLU A 195 -6.46 1.20 22.43
CA GLU A 195 -7.23 2.24 21.71
C GLU A 195 -6.70 3.66 21.90
N LYS A 196 -5.72 3.87 22.80
CA LYS A 196 -5.16 5.19 23.11
C LYS A 196 -4.29 5.73 21.97
N HIS A 197 -4.18 7.05 21.86
CA HIS A 197 -3.10 7.63 21.08
C HIS A 197 -1.74 7.32 21.71
N PHE A 198 -0.70 7.20 20.89
CA PHE A 198 0.65 6.87 21.39
C PHE A 198 1.12 7.84 22.49
N THR A 199 0.85 9.13 22.27
CA THR A 199 1.17 10.24 23.20
C THR A 199 0.43 10.16 24.53
N GLU A 200 -0.66 9.40 24.60
CA GLU A 200 -1.48 9.26 25.81
C GLU A 200 -1.08 8.06 26.67
N THR A 201 -0.22 7.19 26.16
CA THR A 201 0.21 5.97 26.86
C THR A 201 1.04 6.30 28.12
N GLU A 202 0.93 5.45 29.13
CA GLU A 202 1.75 5.58 30.35
C GLU A 202 3.24 5.46 30.02
N TRP A 203 3.59 4.57 29.08
CA TRP A 203 4.97 4.43 28.61
C TRP A 203 5.52 5.75 28.05
N ALA A 204 4.76 6.45 27.23
CA ALA A 204 5.17 7.73 26.63
C ALA A 204 5.29 8.85 27.67
N LYS A 205 4.40 8.87 28.67
CA LYS A 205 4.38 9.87 29.76
C LYS A 205 5.38 9.61 30.89
N THR A 206 5.99 8.43 30.93
CA THR A 206 6.97 8.06 31.96
C THR A 206 8.20 8.96 31.87
N LEU A 207 8.71 9.39 33.03
CA LEU A 207 9.97 10.14 33.12
C LEU A 207 11.11 9.27 32.58
N ILE A 208 11.88 9.82 31.66
CA ILE A 208 13.01 9.10 31.09
C ILE A 208 14.17 9.07 32.09
N VAL A 209 14.85 7.93 32.15
CA VAL A 209 16.04 7.76 33.01
C VAL A 209 17.32 7.72 32.16
N PRO A 210 18.48 8.10 32.73
CA PRO A 210 19.75 8.06 31.99
C PRO A 210 20.05 6.68 31.41
N GLY A 211 20.42 6.64 30.13
CA GLY A 211 20.68 5.41 29.38
C GLY A 211 19.50 4.92 28.54
N GLU A 212 18.28 5.41 28.76
CA GLU A 212 17.13 5.12 27.89
C GLU A 212 17.15 5.98 26.63
N LEU A 213 16.65 5.43 25.51
CA LEU A 213 16.41 6.16 24.25
C LEU A 213 17.58 7.07 23.82
N GLY A 214 18.81 6.55 23.90
CA GLY A 214 20.04 7.23 23.51
C GLY A 214 20.48 8.35 24.46
N THR A 215 19.88 8.48 25.65
CA THR A 215 20.33 9.49 26.63
C THR A 215 21.65 9.09 27.27
N PHE A 216 22.56 10.06 27.41
CA PHE A 216 23.81 9.86 28.12
C PHE A 216 23.68 10.25 29.59
N PRO A 217 24.32 9.52 30.52
CA PRO A 217 24.37 9.92 31.92
C PRO A 217 25.11 11.25 32.06
N THR A 218 24.41 12.27 32.55
CA THR A 218 25.03 13.55 32.92
C THR A 218 25.60 13.46 34.33
N LYS A 219 26.67 14.21 34.62
CA LYS A 219 27.31 14.26 35.96
C LYS A 219 26.35 14.69 37.07
N GLU A 220 25.22 15.31 36.73
CA GLU A 220 24.23 15.85 37.67
C GLU A 220 22.92 15.04 37.72
N ASN A 221 22.80 13.90 37.02
CA ASN A 221 21.65 12.99 37.10
C ASN A 221 20.27 13.66 36.90
N HIS A 222 20.22 14.74 36.11
CA HIS A 222 19.03 15.58 35.92
C HIS A 222 18.56 15.61 34.46
N TYR A 223 18.35 14.44 33.85
CA TYR A 223 17.52 14.46 32.65
C TYR A 223 16.09 14.82 33.07
N LYS A 224 15.59 15.96 32.60
CA LYS A 224 14.22 16.43 32.85
C LYS A 224 13.41 16.21 31.57
N GLY A 225 12.47 15.27 31.63
CA GLY A 225 11.47 15.08 30.61
C GLY A 225 10.87 13.68 30.59
N THR A 226 9.89 13.48 29.71
CA THR A 226 9.25 12.19 29.46
C THR A 226 9.91 11.47 28.28
N ARG A 227 9.65 10.16 28.13
CA ARG A 227 10.06 9.41 26.92
C ARG A 227 9.48 10.03 25.65
N LEU A 228 8.24 10.53 25.70
CA LEU A 228 7.62 11.23 24.57
C LEU A 228 8.41 12.47 24.16
N GLU A 229 8.77 13.32 25.13
CA GLU A 229 9.55 14.54 24.86
C GLU A 229 10.93 14.21 24.30
N GLN A 230 11.55 13.11 24.74
CA GLN A 230 12.81 12.64 24.15
C GLN A 230 12.60 12.19 22.70
N ILE A 231 11.57 11.39 22.42
CA ILE A 231 11.28 10.91 21.07
C ILE A 231 11.05 12.10 20.13
N GLN A 232 10.23 13.06 20.55
CA GLN A 232 9.84 14.24 19.77
C GLN A 232 11.03 15.13 19.37
N ARG A 233 12.13 15.11 20.13
CA ARG A 233 13.36 15.84 19.79
C ARG A 233 14.07 15.29 18.55
N TYR A 234 13.91 13.99 18.31
CA TYR A 234 14.60 13.26 17.24
C TYR A 234 13.61 12.55 16.32
N THR A 235 12.38 13.04 16.22
CA THR A 235 11.38 12.54 15.25
C THR A 235 10.86 13.66 14.39
N HIS A 236 10.25 13.27 13.27
CA HIS A 236 9.48 14.11 12.38
C HIS A 236 7.98 13.78 12.56
N PRO A 237 7.30 14.36 13.57
CA PRO A 237 5.91 14.00 13.91
C PRO A 237 4.86 14.58 12.94
N HIS A 238 5.23 15.59 12.15
CA HIS A 238 4.36 16.33 11.22
C HIS A 238 4.12 15.60 9.89
N ILE A 239 4.78 14.46 9.67
CA ILE A 239 4.73 13.73 8.40
C ILE A 239 3.31 13.29 8.06
N THR A 240 2.96 13.50 6.80
CA THR A 240 1.76 12.93 6.15
C THR A 240 2.16 11.84 5.16
N ILE A 241 1.19 10.99 4.83
CA ILE A 241 1.34 9.91 3.86
C ILE A 241 0.48 10.25 2.65
N LYS A 242 1.10 10.37 1.48
CA LYS A 242 0.42 10.75 0.23
C LYS A 242 -0.58 9.69 -0.20
N VAL A 243 -0.20 8.41 -0.11
CA VAL A 243 -1.10 7.30 -0.45
C VAL A 243 -0.76 6.03 0.33
N VAL A 244 -1.80 5.32 0.76
CA VAL A 244 -1.74 3.90 1.16
C VAL A 244 -2.67 3.09 0.26
N GLY A 245 -2.10 2.25 -0.61
CA GLY A 245 -2.85 1.41 -1.55
C GLY A 245 -2.69 -0.07 -1.22
N VAL A 246 -3.78 -0.77 -0.95
CA VAL A 246 -3.73 -2.18 -0.52
C VAL A 246 -4.65 -3.09 -1.33
N TRP A 247 -4.18 -4.31 -1.56
CA TRP A 247 -5.01 -5.41 -2.05
C TRP A 247 -5.31 -6.34 -0.87
N ASP A 248 -6.61 -6.54 -0.63
CA ASP A 248 -7.18 -7.57 0.22
C ASP A 248 -6.49 -7.76 1.58
N THR A 249 -6.41 -6.69 2.39
CA THR A 249 -5.87 -6.75 3.76
C THR A 249 -6.57 -7.82 4.59
N VAL A 250 -5.78 -8.74 5.15
CA VAL A 250 -6.22 -9.74 6.12
C VAL A 250 -5.40 -9.60 7.41
N GLY A 251 -6.05 -9.79 8.57
CA GLY A 251 -5.41 -9.65 9.87
C GLY A 251 -4.25 -10.65 10.10
N SER A 252 -3.28 -10.28 10.94
CA SER A 252 -2.19 -11.20 11.31
C SER A 252 -2.63 -12.26 12.33
N LEU A 253 -2.20 -13.51 12.11
CA LEU A 253 -2.38 -14.64 13.03
C LEU A 253 -1.49 -14.48 14.28
N GLN A 254 -1.88 -13.61 15.20
CA GLN A 254 -1.41 -13.72 16.58
C GLN A 254 -2.46 -14.54 17.35
N VAL A 255 -2.26 -15.86 17.33
CA VAL A 255 -2.79 -16.83 18.30
C VAL A 255 -4.34 -16.86 18.48
N MET A 256 -5.00 -17.86 17.89
CA MET A 256 -6.31 -18.39 18.34
C MET A 256 -7.48 -17.40 18.55
N ASN A 257 -7.47 -16.19 17.98
CA ASN A 257 -8.64 -15.32 17.98
C ASN A 257 -9.28 -15.28 16.58
N TRP A 258 -10.34 -16.06 16.49
CA TRP A 258 -11.12 -16.38 15.31
C TRP A 258 -12.23 -15.33 15.11
N PHE A 259 -12.39 -14.84 13.87
CA PHE A 259 -13.36 -13.83 13.35
C PHE A 259 -12.97 -12.35 13.47
N GLY A 260 -12.40 -11.77 12.40
CA GLY A 260 -12.05 -10.34 12.33
C GLY A 260 -12.89 -9.53 11.32
N GLN A 261 -14.03 -8.94 11.70
CA GLN A 261 -14.61 -7.82 10.92
C GLN A 261 -13.78 -6.53 11.11
N ALA A 262 -14.14 -5.46 10.39
CA ALA A 262 -13.64 -4.13 10.74
C ALA A 262 -13.81 -3.88 12.25
N GLY A 263 -12.82 -3.27 12.89
CA GLY A 263 -12.80 -3.10 14.35
C GLY A 263 -12.62 -4.38 15.18
N ASP A 264 -12.85 -5.59 14.71
CA ASP A 264 -12.56 -6.81 15.50
C ASP A 264 -11.05 -7.08 15.67
N ASP A 265 -10.20 -6.27 15.05
CA ASP A 265 -8.78 -6.24 15.36
C ASP A 265 -8.58 -5.64 16.76
N THR A 266 -8.57 -6.51 17.78
CA THR A 266 -8.19 -6.18 19.16
C THR A 266 -6.68 -5.95 19.31
N THR A 267 -5.92 -6.10 18.23
CA THR A 267 -4.48 -5.91 18.21
C THR A 267 -4.12 -4.51 17.74
N TYR A 268 -2.83 -4.24 17.61
CA TYR A 268 -2.16 -2.95 17.49
C TYR A 268 -2.54 -2.08 16.27
N HIS A 269 -3.48 -2.54 15.42
CA HIS A 269 -3.97 -1.79 14.26
C HIS A 269 -5.36 -1.25 14.50
N THR A 270 -5.43 0.07 14.45
CA THR A 270 -6.73 0.69 14.37
C THR A 270 -7.25 0.59 12.95
N THR A 271 -8.48 0.08 12.80
CA THR A 271 -9.23 0.22 11.56
C THR A 271 -9.74 1.66 11.36
N LYS A 272 -9.52 2.56 12.34
CA LYS A 272 -9.73 4.01 12.19
C LYS A 272 -8.70 4.55 11.21
N LEU A 273 -9.17 5.16 10.13
CA LEU A 273 -8.28 5.86 9.21
C LEU A 273 -7.67 7.09 9.91
N SER A 274 -6.40 7.37 9.66
CA SER A 274 -5.72 8.56 10.18
C SER A 274 -5.93 9.75 9.24
N PRO A 275 -6.20 10.95 9.74
CA PRO A 275 -6.29 12.16 8.90
C PRO A 275 -4.93 12.57 8.30
N LYS A 276 -3.82 11.95 8.72
CA LYS A 276 -2.49 12.13 8.11
C LYS A 276 -2.27 11.32 6.83
N ILE A 277 -3.23 10.46 6.47
CA ILE A 277 -3.23 9.73 5.19
C ILE A 277 -4.12 10.52 4.24
N GLU A 278 -3.59 10.97 3.10
CA GLU A 278 -4.36 11.76 2.13
C GLU A 278 -5.25 10.88 1.24
N ASN A 279 -4.70 9.75 0.76
CA ASN A 279 -5.37 8.80 -0.11
C ASN A 279 -5.25 7.38 0.45
N ALA A 280 -6.38 6.70 0.62
CA ALA A 280 -6.44 5.33 1.14
C ALA A 280 -7.27 4.46 0.19
N PHE A 281 -6.62 3.54 -0.50
CA PHE A 281 -7.25 2.72 -1.54
C PHE A 281 -7.18 1.24 -1.14
N HIS A 282 -8.31 0.55 -1.17
CA HIS A 282 -8.38 -0.87 -0.81
C HIS A 282 -9.21 -1.66 -1.84
N ALA A 283 -8.55 -2.51 -2.63
CA ALA A 283 -9.22 -3.48 -3.50
C ALA A 283 -9.52 -4.78 -2.73
N MET A 284 -10.75 -5.27 -2.76
CA MET A 284 -11.20 -6.38 -1.91
C MET A 284 -11.89 -7.49 -2.68
N ALA A 285 -11.60 -8.74 -2.31
CA ALA A 285 -12.22 -9.93 -2.89
C ALA A 285 -13.62 -10.18 -2.30
N ILE A 286 -14.69 -10.23 -3.09
CA ILE A 286 -16.05 -10.45 -2.54
C ILE A 286 -16.36 -11.93 -2.28
N ASP A 287 -15.72 -12.86 -2.99
CA ASP A 287 -16.04 -14.30 -2.93
C ASP A 287 -15.19 -15.05 -1.89
N GLU A 288 -14.20 -14.40 -1.27
CA GLU A 288 -13.36 -14.99 -0.23
C GLU A 288 -14.16 -15.39 1.01
N ALA A 289 -14.09 -16.69 1.37
CA ALA A 289 -14.93 -17.29 2.41
C ALA A 289 -14.15 -18.04 3.51
N ARG A 290 -12.81 -18.05 3.47
CA ARG A 290 -11.99 -18.76 4.47
C ARG A 290 -12.05 -18.05 5.81
N GLY A 291 -12.23 -18.81 6.89
CA GLY A 291 -12.36 -18.28 8.26
C GLY A 291 -11.17 -17.43 8.74
N ASN A 292 -9.98 -17.66 8.18
CA ASN A 292 -8.75 -16.93 8.48
C ASN A 292 -8.50 -15.73 7.55
N PHE A 293 -9.41 -15.43 6.60
CA PHE A 293 -9.27 -14.35 5.61
C PHE A 293 -10.39 -13.31 5.68
N PRO A 294 -10.83 -12.87 6.88
CA PRO A 294 -11.81 -11.81 6.93
C PRO A 294 -11.13 -10.47 6.57
N PRO A 295 -11.83 -9.58 5.86
CA PRO A 295 -11.27 -8.34 5.38
C PRO A 295 -11.15 -7.34 6.52
N THR A 296 -9.98 -6.74 6.66
CA THR A 296 -9.78 -5.62 7.58
C THR A 296 -10.19 -4.33 6.87
N LEU A 297 -11.41 -3.82 7.06
CA LEU A 297 -11.80 -2.53 6.45
C LEU A 297 -11.20 -1.34 7.20
N TRP A 298 -11.02 -0.22 6.51
CA TRP A 298 -10.93 1.09 7.14
C TRP A 298 -12.31 1.68 7.39
N TYR A 299 -12.40 2.59 8.34
CA TYR A 299 -13.52 3.51 8.42
C TYR A 299 -13.04 4.93 8.72
N LEU A 300 -13.78 5.91 8.21
CA LEU A 300 -13.57 7.33 8.45
C LEU A 300 -13.87 7.64 9.90
N ASP A 301 -12.82 7.96 10.66
CA ASP A 301 -12.97 8.53 12.00
C ASP A 301 -13.59 9.95 11.93
N ARG A 302 -14.16 10.45 13.03
CA ARG A 302 -14.67 11.83 13.08
C ARG A 302 -13.59 12.85 12.72
N ASN A 303 -12.34 12.57 13.08
CA ASN A 303 -11.21 13.44 12.74
C ASN A 303 -10.88 13.46 11.24
N CYS A 304 -11.39 12.49 10.47
CA CYS A 304 -11.27 12.44 9.02
C CYS A 304 -12.42 13.16 8.29
N LEU A 305 -13.31 13.86 9.00
CA LEU A 305 -14.43 14.60 8.43
C LEU A 305 -14.22 16.12 8.60
N ASN A 306 -14.69 16.89 7.62
CA ASN A 306 -14.88 18.33 7.71
C ASN A 306 -16.08 18.67 8.59
N GLU A 307 -16.24 19.95 8.95
CA GLU A 307 -17.37 20.43 9.76
C GLU A 307 -18.73 20.16 9.09
N ASP A 308 -18.76 20.15 7.75
CA ASP A 308 -19.93 19.81 6.92
C ASP A 308 -20.15 18.29 6.76
N GLY A 309 -19.30 17.45 7.36
CA GLY A 309 -19.35 16.00 7.28
C GLY A 309 -18.71 15.40 6.02
N THR A 310 -18.14 16.20 5.12
CA THR A 310 -17.43 15.68 3.95
C THR A 310 -16.08 15.06 4.36
N PRO A 311 -15.63 13.97 3.71
CA PRO A 311 -14.33 13.36 4.04
C PRO A 311 -13.15 14.29 3.72
N LYS A 312 -12.22 14.44 4.67
CA LYS A 312 -10.91 15.07 4.48
C LYS A 312 -9.91 14.16 3.77
N VAL A 313 -10.17 12.86 3.85
CA VAL A 313 -9.31 11.80 3.29
C VAL A 313 -10.04 11.17 2.12
N ASN A 314 -9.32 10.93 1.03
CA ASN A 314 -9.82 10.20 -0.11
C ASN A 314 -9.75 8.69 0.17
N LEU A 315 -10.77 8.16 0.85
CA LEU A 315 -10.93 6.72 1.11
C LEU A 315 -11.71 6.07 -0.03
N LYS A 316 -11.19 5.01 -0.65
CA LYS A 316 -11.96 4.14 -1.55
C LYS A 316 -11.74 2.68 -1.19
N GLN A 317 -12.82 1.96 -0.89
CA GLN A 317 -12.77 0.53 -0.61
C GLN A 317 -13.70 -0.18 -1.60
N VAL A 318 -13.12 -0.85 -2.60
CA VAL A 318 -13.88 -1.38 -3.74
C VAL A 318 -13.90 -2.90 -3.73
N TRP A 319 -15.10 -3.47 -3.82
CA TRP A 319 -15.35 -4.90 -3.92
C TRP A 319 -15.24 -5.38 -5.37
N PHE A 320 -14.37 -6.36 -5.61
CA PHE A 320 -14.15 -7.03 -6.89
C PHE A 320 -14.62 -8.49 -6.83
N PRO A 321 -14.99 -9.12 -7.97
CA PRO A 321 -15.29 -10.55 -8.02
C PRO A 321 -14.05 -11.38 -7.65
N GLY A 322 -14.26 -12.62 -7.22
CA GLY A 322 -13.21 -13.59 -6.95
C GLY A 322 -12.67 -13.60 -5.52
N TYR A 323 -11.66 -14.44 -5.33
CA TYR A 323 -11.04 -14.79 -4.06
C TYR A 323 -9.79 -13.97 -3.78
N HIS A 324 -9.18 -14.14 -2.60
CA HIS A 324 -8.03 -13.35 -2.14
C HIS A 324 -6.89 -13.18 -3.18
N SER A 325 -6.50 -14.28 -3.83
CA SER A 325 -5.44 -14.28 -4.86
C SER A 325 -5.94 -13.77 -6.22
N ASP A 326 -7.23 -13.86 -6.52
CA ASP A 326 -7.78 -13.26 -7.74
C ASP A 326 -7.68 -11.73 -7.67
N VAL A 327 -7.78 -11.12 -6.49
CA VAL A 327 -7.62 -9.67 -6.32
C VAL A 327 -6.16 -9.25 -6.14
N GLY A 328 -5.35 -10.04 -5.44
CA GLY A 328 -3.95 -9.71 -5.17
C GLY A 328 -2.94 -10.07 -6.25
N GLY A 329 -3.34 -10.84 -7.25
CA GLY A 329 -2.45 -11.51 -8.20
C GLY A 329 -2.06 -12.92 -7.73
N HIS A 330 -1.24 -13.61 -8.53
CA HIS A 330 -0.89 -15.06 -8.45
C HIS A 330 -1.85 -16.02 -9.15
N SER A 331 -2.82 -15.53 -9.94
CA SER A 331 -3.56 -16.42 -10.84
C SER A 331 -2.56 -17.02 -11.85
N LYS A 332 -2.73 -18.28 -12.25
CA LYS A 332 -1.81 -18.96 -13.17
C LYS A 332 -1.79 -18.37 -14.60
N GLY A 333 -2.39 -17.19 -14.81
CA GLY A 333 -2.30 -16.43 -16.04
C GLY A 333 -2.59 -17.25 -17.29
N SER A 334 -3.39 -18.32 -17.20
CA SER A 334 -3.87 -18.96 -18.41
C SER A 334 -4.90 -18.00 -19.02
N ILE A 335 -5.05 -18.06 -20.34
CA ILE A 335 -6.11 -17.35 -21.04
C ILE A 335 -7.52 -17.71 -20.51
N ASP A 336 -7.60 -18.82 -19.75
CA ASP A 336 -8.79 -19.36 -19.09
C ASP A 336 -8.96 -18.84 -17.65
N THR A 337 -8.00 -18.10 -17.09
CA THR A 337 -8.15 -17.44 -15.78
C THR A 337 -8.86 -16.10 -15.92
N ASN A 338 -9.73 -15.80 -14.95
CA ASN A 338 -10.69 -14.68 -14.95
C ASN A 338 -10.13 -13.26 -15.11
N SER A 339 -8.81 -13.08 -15.11
CA SER A 339 -8.14 -11.78 -15.27
C SER A 339 -8.60 -10.71 -14.26
N VAL A 340 -9.13 -11.13 -13.10
CA VAL A 340 -9.56 -10.24 -12.02
C VAL A 340 -8.37 -9.46 -11.46
N ASP A 341 -7.22 -10.10 -11.38
CA ASP A 341 -5.99 -9.47 -10.89
C ASP A 341 -5.53 -8.36 -11.82
N GLU A 342 -5.77 -8.48 -13.13
CA GLU A 342 -5.54 -7.42 -14.10
C GLU A 342 -6.51 -6.24 -13.88
N ILE A 343 -7.81 -6.51 -13.63
CA ILE A 343 -8.79 -5.45 -13.31
C ILE A 343 -8.40 -4.71 -12.03
N THR A 344 -8.05 -5.43 -10.96
CA THR A 344 -7.70 -4.80 -9.68
C THR A 344 -6.34 -4.09 -9.74
N PHE A 345 -5.44 -4.54 -10.61
CA PHE A 345 -4.20 -3.83 -10.93
C PHE A 345 -4.47 -2.53 -11.69
N ALA A 346 -5.34 -2.59 -12.71
CA ALA A 346 -5.79 -1.44 -13.48
C ALA A 346 -6.42 -0.38 -12.58
N TRP A 347 -7.34 -0.79 -11.72
CA TRP A 347 -8.01 0.06 -10.75
C TRP A 347 -7.03 0.80 -9.85
N MET A 348 -6.05 0.09 -9.30
CA MET A 348 -5.03 0.72 -8.46
C MET A 348 -4.19 1.72 -9.27
N CYS A 349 -3.78 1.38 -10.49
CA CYS A 349 -3.03 2.29 -11.36
C CYS A 349 -3.81 3.57 -11.66
N ASP A 350 -5.12 3.46 -11.89
CA ASP A 350 -6.00 4.60 -12.15
C ASP A 350 -6.19 5.45 -10.88
N GLN A 351 -6.25 4.84 -9.69
CA GLN A 351 -6.28 5.59 -8.42
C GLN A 351 -4.97 6.33 -8.16
N LEU A 352 -3.87 5.83 -8.70
CA LEU A 352 -2.55 6.45 -8.61
C LEU A 352 -2.29 7.52 -9.67
N HIS A 353 -3.23 7.75 -10.57
CA HIS A 353 -3.13 8.81 -11.56
C HIS A 353 -2.93 10.18 -10.89
N GLY A 354 -1.85 10.87 -11.26
CA GLY A 354 -1.43 12.14 -10.64
C GLY A 354 -0.72 12.00 -9.28
N LEU A 355 -0.72 10.83 -8.66
CA LEU A 355 -0.06 10.56 -7.37
C LEU A 355 1.27 9.82 -7.53
N VAL A 356 1.34 8.83 -8.42
CA VAL A 356 2.54 8.04 -8.70
C VAL A 356 2.66 7.87 -10.20
N GLN A 357 3.81 8.23 -10.75
CA GLN A 357 4.01 8.16 -12.19
C GLN A 357 4.46 6.76 -12.61
N LEU A 358 3.71 6.16 -13.54
CA LEU A 358 3.98 4.83 -14.08
C LEU A 358 4.68 4.91 -15.44
N ASP A 359 5.58 3.95 -15.68
CA ASP A 359 6.34 3.75 -16.91
C ASP A 359 5.53 2.91 -17.91
N VAL A 360 5.37 3.44 -19.13
CA VAL A 360 4.55 2.83 -20.18
C VAL A 360 5.14 1.51 -20.70
N PHE A 361 6.47 1.37 -20.77
CA PHE A 361 7.11 0.14 -21.25
C PHE A 361 6.99 -0.99 -20.23
N ALA A 362 7.15 -0.66 -18.96
CA ALA A 362 6.93 -1.61 -17.89
C ALA A 362 5.46 -2.04 -17.84
N LEU A 363 4.52 -1.09 -18.00
CA LEU A 363 3.09 -1.40 -18.11
C LEU A 363 2.78 -2.26 -19.34
N GLU A 364 3.49 -2.09 -20.45
CA GLU A 364 3.35 -2.95 -21.63
C GLU A 364 3.67 -4.40 -21.32
N ARG A 365 4.74 -4.67 -20.57
CA ARG A 365 5.06 -6.04 -20.13
C ARG A 365 3.94 -6.66 -19.27
N TYR A 366 3.29 -5.86 -18.43
CA TYR A 366 2.37 -6.38 -17.42
C TYR A 366 0.90 -6.35 -17.79
N ILE A 367 0.44 -5.38 -18.57
CA ILE A 367 -1.00 -5.22 -18.85
C ILE A 367 -1.30 -4.61 -20.23
N LEU A 368 -0.49 -3.67 -20.76
CA LEU A 368 -0.84 -3.02 -22.04
C LEU A 368 -0.72 -3.96 -23.24
N PHE A 369 0.06 -5.05 -23.17
CA PHE A 369 0.12 -6.05 -24.25
C PHE A 369 -1.27 -6.63 -24.60
N ARG A 370 -2.22 -6.61 -23.66
CA ARG A 370 -3.62 -7.00 -23.88
C ARG A 370 -4.35 -6.04 -24.82
N LEU A 371 -3.97 -4.77 -24.85
CA LEU A 371 -4.70 -3.71 -25.55
C LEU A 371 -4.39 -3.65 -27.06
N GLY A 372 -3.46 -4.47 -27.54
CA GLY A 372 -3.02 -4.47 -28.93
C GLY A 372 -1.87 -3.49 -29.17
N PRO A 373 -1.78 -2.81 -30.33
CA PRO A 373 -0.64 -1.95 -30.63
C PRO A 373 -0.56 -0.78 -29.65
N THR A 374 0.47 -0.80 -28.81
CA THR A 374 0.85 0.32 -27.95
C THR A 374 1.63 1.36 -28.80
N PRO A 375 1.83 2.60 -28.30
CA PRO A 375 2.71 3.58 -28.93
C PRO A 375 4.18 3.10 -29.06
N VAL A 376 4.51 1.97 -28.45
CA VAL A 376 5.82 1.36 -28.45
C VAL A 376 5.88 0.29 -29.54
N GLN A 377 6.40 0.66 -30.71
CA GLN A 377 6.76 -0.33 -31.73
C GLN A 377 8.11 -0.95 -31.37
N TRP A 378 8.11 -2.15 -30.80
CA TRP A 378 9.31 -2.98 -30.71
C TRP A 378 9.56 -3.68 -32.05
N ASP A 379 10.53 -3.21 -32.83
CA ASP A 379 11.13 -4.01 -33.91
C ASP A 379 11.96 -5.14 -33.30
N LEU A 380 11.30 -6.17 -32.75
CA LEU A 380 11.95 -7.38 -32.27
C LEU A 380 11.93 -8.43 -33.40
N PRO A 381 13.09 -8.82 -33.96
CA PRO A 381 13.13 -9.81 -35.03
C PRO A 381 12.73 -11.19 -34.49
N GLY A 382 11.73 -11.82 -35.12
CA GLY A 382 11.51 -13.28 -35.00
C GLY A 382 10.56 -13.78 -33.89
N LYS A 383 9.77 -12.92 -33.25
CA LYS A 383 8.59 -13.36 -32.47
C LYS A 383 7.32 -12.77 -33.09
N GLN A 384 6.22 -13.52 -33.04
CA GLN A 384 4.91 -13.10 -33.58
C GLN A 384 4.60 -11.66 -33.18
N ASN A 385 4.10 -10.88 -34.14
CA ASN A 385 3.73 -9.51 -33.88
C ASN A 385 2.60 -9.52 -32.83
N ILE A 386 2.60 -8.61 -31.84
CA ILE A 386 1.44 -8.44 -30.94
C ILE A 386 0.15 -8.17 -31.76
N ARG A 387 0.30 -7.67 -33.00
CA ARG A 387 -0.76 -7.52 -34.00
C ARG A 387 -1.40 -8.83 -34.48
N ASP A 388 -0.72 -9.95 -34.32
CA ASP A 388 -1.18 -11.29 -34.70
C ASP A 388 -1.89 -12.02 -33.53
N LEU A 389 -2.03 -11.36 -32.37
CA LEU A 389 -2.83 -11.88 -31.26
C LEU A 389 -4.33 -11.79 -31.58
N GLU A 390 -5.03 -12.92 -31.49
CA GLU A 390 -6.47 -13.03 -31.72
C GLU A 390 -7.31 -12.11 -30.81
N ALA A 391 -8.52 -11.73 -31.23
CA ALA A 391 -9.43 -10.85 -30.47
C ALA A 391 -9.71 -11.31 -29.02
N ARG A 392 -9.59 -12.61 -28.73
CA ARG A 392 -9.69 -13.20 -27.39
C ARG A 392 -8.64 -12.68 -26.39
N TRP A 393 -7.51 -12.15 -26.85
CA TRP A 393 -6.46 -11.59 -26.01
C TRP A 393 -6.75 -10.15 -25.55
N ARG A 394 -7.75 -9.48 -26.15
CA ARG A 394 -8.10 -8.07 -25.91
C ARG A 394 -9.19 -7.84 -24.87
N GLN A 395 -9.94 -8.87 -24.53
CA GLN A 395 -11.04 -8.78 -23.58
C GLN A 395 -10.67 -9.53 -22.32
N ILE A 396 -10.36 -8.79 -21.25
CA ILE A 396 -10.52 -9.33 -19.90
C ILE A 396 -11.98 -9.78 -19.82
N GLN A 397 -12.23 -11.07 -19.61
CA GLN A 397 -13.59 -11.57 -19.46
C GLN A 397 -14.07 -11.21 -18.05
N TRP A 398 -14.67 -10.03 -17.93
CA TRP A 398 -15.36 -9.57 -16.71
C TRP A 398 -16.44 -10.58 -16.27
N SER A 399 -16.82 -11.52 -17.13
CA SER A 399 -18.18 -12.01 -17.20
C SER A 399 -18.41 -13.52 -17.16
N ASN A 400 -17.64 -14.34 -17.89
CA ASN A 400 -17.98 -15.77 -18.08
C ASN A 400 -16.82 -16.74 -17.83
N GLY A 401 -15.66 -16.25 -17.39
CA GLY A 401 -14.59 -17.13 -16.91
C GLY A 401 -14.99 -17.89 -15.64
N THR A 402 -14.38 -19.05 -15.42
CA THR A 402 -14.61 -19.87 -14.23
C THR A 402 -13.85 -19.31 -13.04
N LEU A 403 -14.55 -18.83 -12.01
CA LEU A 403 -13.97 -18.64 -10.67
C LEU A 403 -13.63 -20.00 -10.12
N GLU A 404 -12.39 -20.42 -10.34
CA GLU A 404 -11.86 -21.59 -9.68
C GLU A 404 -11.69 -21.26 -8.21
N ASP A 405 -12.54 -21.89 -7.39
CA ASP A 405 -12.34 -21.91 -5.96
C ASP A 405 -11.07 -22.71 -5.64
N ASN A 406 -9.93 -22.03 -5.72
CA ASN A 406 -8.64 -22.56 -5.30
C ASN A 406 -8.58 -22.81 -3.79
N ASN A 407 -9.67 -22.60 -3.04
CA ASN A 407 -9.81 -23.00 -1.64
C ASN A 407 -10.16 -24.49 -1.47
N GLY A 408 -10.20 -25.28 -2.54
CA GLY A 408 -10.36 -26.74 -2.49
C GLY A 408 -9.18 -27.46 -1.83
N TRP A 409 -9.49 -28.42 -0.94
CA TRP A 409 -8.53 -29.23 -0.16
C TRP A 409 -7.44 -29.96 -0.97
N LEU A 410 -7.64 -30.13 -2.27
CA LEU A 410 -6.79 -30.95 -3.15
C LEU A 410 -5.66 -30.19 -3.87
N ASN A 411 -5.66 -28.85 -3.89
CA ASN A 411 -4.78 -28.08 -4.79
C ASN A 411 -3.37 -27.75 -4.27
N GLY A 412 -2.93 -28.38 -3.17
CA GLY A 412 -1.52 -28.37 -2.70
C GLY A 412 -0.95 -27.01 -2.23
N TRP A 413 -1.56 -25.88 -2.59
CA TRP A 413 -1.21 -24.52 -2.13
C TRP A 413 -1.54 -24.27 -0.64
N TRP A 414 -2.12 -25.28 0.04
CA TRP A 414 -2.57 -25.25 1.44
C TRP A 414 -1.47 -25.57 2.48
N ILE A 415 -0.28 -25.97 2.05
CA ILE A 415 0.79 -26.45 2.94
C ILE A 415 1.83 -25.33 3.14
N PRO A 416 1.46 -24.15 3.72
CA PRO A 416 1.49 -24.02 5.18
C PRO A 416 0.64 -22.84 5.72
N SER A 417 -0.64 -22.71 5.39
CA SER A 417 -1.54 -21.90 6.24
C SER A 417 -1.91 -22.77 7.45
N LEU A 418 -1.05 -22.72 8.48
CA LEU A 418 -1.11 -23.44 9.75
C LEU A 418 -2.55 -23.76 10.21
N MET A 419 -2.83 -25.06 10.31
CA MET A 419 -3.95 -25.67 11.03
C MET A 419 -5.35 -25.22 10.59
N SER A 420 -5.82 -25.92 9.54
CA SER A 420 -7.22 -26.29 9.32
C SER A 420 -8.02 -26.38 10.62
N THR A 421 -8.87 -25.40 10.90
CA THR A 421 -10.08 -25.63 11.70
C THR A 421 -11.15 -26.12 10.73
N ALA A 422 -11.66 -27.32 11.00
CA ALA A 422 -12.55 -28.07 10.13
C ALA A 422 -13.97 -27.48 9.98
N LYS A 423 -14.22 -26.22 10.37
CA LYS A 423 -15.37 -25.37 10.03
C LYS A 423 -15.37 -24.06 10.84
N ALA A 424 -15.25 -22.92 10.16
CA ALA A 424 -16.34 -21.95 10.06
C ALA A 424 -16.09 -21.15 8.77
N SER A 425 -16.93 -21.34 7.76
CA SER A 425 -16.97 -20.46 6.58
C SER A 425 -17.30 -19.05 7.07
N TYR A 426 -16.39 -18.10 6.89
CA TYR A 426 -16.66 -16.69 7.16
C TYR A 426 -17.12 -16.06 5.86
N TYR A 427 -18.29 -15.44 5.83
CA TYR A 427 -18.71 -14.67 4.66
C TYR A 427 -18.42 -13.20 4.92
N ARG A 428 -17.81 -12.54 3.93
CA ARG A 428 -17.67 -11.10 3.94
C ARG A 428 -19.05 -10.45 3.95
N VAL A 429 -19.19 -9.32 4.63
CA VAL A 429 -20.47 -8.63 4.84
C VAL A 429 -20.33 -7.15 4.48
N PRO A 430 -20.28 -6.82 3.17
CA PRO A 430 -20.23 -5.43 2.72
C PRO A 430 -21.34 -4.59 3.36
N GLY A 431 -21.02 -3.38 3.85
CA GLY A 431 -21.99 -2.43 4.41
C GLY A 431 -22.67 -2.83 5.73
N GLU A 432 -22.32 -3.97 6.34
CA GLU A 432 -22.88 -4.47 7.61
C GLU A 432 -21.79 -4.74 8.66
N THR A 433 -20.76 -3.90 8.66
CA THR A 433 -19.61 -4.01 9.57
C THR A 433 -19.86 -3.28 10.89
N LYS A 434 -19.59 -3.98 11.99
CA LYS A 434 -19.47 -3.36 13.31
C LYS A 434 -18.04 -2.83 13.46
N VAL A 435 -17.79 -2.01 14.48
CA VAL A 435 -16.44 -1.66 14.92
C VAL A 435 -16.29 -1.96 16.39
N LEU A 436 -15.07 -2.24 16.85
CA LEU A 436 -14.78 -2.30 18.27
C LEU A 436 -14.40 -0.90 18.76
N GLU A 437 -15.14 -0.42 19.75
CA GLU A 437 -14.83 0.79 20.51
C GLU A 437 -15.01 0.47 22.00
N ASP A 438 -14.02 0.83 22.81
CA ASP A 438 -13.94 0.53 24.24
C ASP A 438 -14.17 -0.96 24.57
N GLY A 439 -13.61 -1.84 23.74
CA GLY A 439 -13.76 -3.29 23.87
C GLY A 439 -15.18 -3.82 23.59
N LYS A 440 -16.07 -3.02 22.99
CA LYS A 440 -17.44 -3.42 22.61
C LYS A 440 -17.67 -3.28 21.11
N LYS A 441 -18.34 -4.26 20.50
CA LYS A 441 -18.74 -4.18 19.08
C LYS A 441 -19.91 -3.22 18.91
N THR A 442 -19.62 -2.00 18.48
CA THR A 442 -20.56 -0.91 18.27
C THR A 442 -20.93 -0.82 16.79
N PRO A 443 -22.23 -0.80 16.43
CA PRO A 443 -22.65 -0.47 15.07
C PRO A 443 -22.32 0.98 14.75
N ILE A 444 -21.64 1.24 13.65
CA ILE A 444 -21.47 2.60 13.09
C ILE A 444 -22.16 2.70 11.73
N ASP A 445 -22.42 3.92 11.27
CA ASP A 445 -23.03 4.15 9.96
C ASP A 445 -22.13 3.54 8.87
N TYR A 446 -22.70 2.69 8.03
CA TYR A 446 -21.98 1.99 6.95
C TYR A 446 -21.34 2.98 5.96
N ARG A 447 -21.88 4.20 5.84
CA ARG A 447 -21.31 5.25 5.01
C ARG A 447 -19.90 5.65 5.43
N ARG A 448 -19.53 5.42 6.70
CA ARG A 448 -18.17 5.68 7.20
C ARG A 448 -17.13 4.74 6.61
N PHE A 449 -17.52 3.59 6.06
CA PHE A 449 -16.58 2.70 5.37
C PHE A 449 -16.34 3.13 3.92
N ASN A 450 -17.20 3.97 3.33
CA ASN A 450 -17.10 4.38 1.93
C ASN A 450 -16.82 3.21 0.97
N GLU A 451 -17.57 2.13 1.16
CA GLU A 451 -17.50 0.93 0.33
C GLU A 451 -18.24 1.14 -0.99
N GLU A 452 -17.63 0.73 -2.09
CA GLU A 452 -18.24 0.68 -3.42
C GLU A 452 -18.08 -0.73 -4.01
N VAL A 453 -18.88 -1.06 -5.01
CA VAL A 453 -18.82 -2.34 -5.73
C VAL A 453 -18.35 -2.09 -7.15
N HIS A 454 -17.31 -2.77 -7.60
CA HIS A 454 -16.83 -2.60 -8.97
C HIS A 454 -17.89 -3.09 -9.98
N PRO A 455 -18.12 -2.38 -11.10
CA PRO A 455 -19.11 -2.78 -12.12
C PRO A 455 -18.91 -4.19 -12.68
N SER A 456 -17.68 -4.72 -12.63
CA SER A 456 -17.40 -6.10 -13.01
C SER A 456 -18.18 -7.14 -12.19
N VAL A 457 -18.59 -6.83 -10.96
CA VAL A 457 -19.42 -7.75 -10.16
C VAL A 457 -20.81 -7.88 -10.78
N HIS A 458 -21.48 -6.75 -11.04
CA HIS A 458 -22.81 -6.76 -11.65
C HIS A 458 -22.77 -7.31 -13.08
N GLN A 459 -21.79 -6.89 -13.89
CA GLN A 459 -21.61 -7.40 -15.25
C GLN A 459 -21.46 -8.93 -15.28
N ARG A 460 -20.70 -9.51 -14.33
CA ARG A 460 -20.57 -10.96 -14.20
C ARG A 460 -21.88 -11.67 -13.85
N VAL A 461 -22.68 -11.09 -12.96
CA VAL A 461 -24.01 -11.62 -12.64
C VAL A 461 -24.89 -11.63 -13.89
N ALA A 462 -24.89 -10.53 -14.65
CA ALA A 462 -25.68 -10.39 -15.88
C ALA A 462 -25.26 -11.42 -16.94
N ASP A 463 -23.98 -11.51 -17.24
CA ASP A 463 -23.47 -12.34 -18.34
C ASP A 463 -23.53 -13.84 -18.05
N THR A 464 -23.42 -14.23 -16.78
CA THR A 464 -23.67 -15.62 -16.36
C THR A 464 -25.16 -15.96 -16.25
N LYS A 465 -26.06 -15.03 -16.58
CA LYS A 465 -27.53 -15.15 -16.41
C LYS A 465 -27.90 -15.53 -14.98
N GLY A 466 -27.21 -14.93 -14.01
CA GLY A 466 -27.40 -15.15 -12.58
C GLY A 466 -26.76 -16.43 -12.01
N LYS A 467 -26.04 -17.23 -12.82
CA LYS A 467 -25.33 -18.42 -12.29
C LYS A 467 -24.20 -18.02 -11.33
N TYR A 468 -23.52 -16.92 -11.62
CA TYR A 468 -22.66 -16.27 -10.65
C TYR A 468 -23.48 -15.31 -9.81
N GLN A 469 -23.36 -15.45 -8.49
CA GLN A 469 -23.82 -14.46 -7.53
C GLN A 469 -22.90 -14.54 -6.32
N PRO A 470 -22.23 -13.43 -5.93
CA PRO A 470 -21.40 -13.38 -4.75
C PRO A 470 -22.17 -13.87 -3.54
N THR A 471 -21.57 -14.76 -2.76
CA THR A 471 -22.26 -15.34 -1.59
C THR A 471 -22.78 -14.28 -0.60
N PRO A 472 -22.05 -13.17 -0.33
CA PRO A 472 -22.58 -12.06 0.47
C PRO A 472 -23.87 -11.46 -0.10
N PHE A 473 -23.98 -11.36 -1.42
CA PHE A 473 -25.10 -10.71 -2.11
C PHE A 473 -26.31 -11.62 -2.30
N ARG A 474 -26.15 -12.94 -2.23
CA ARG A 474 -27.28 -13.88 -2.16
C ARG A 474 -28.23 -13.61 -0.99
N LYS A 475 -27.73 -12.96 0.08
CA LYS A 475 -28.47 -12.70 1.32
C LYS A 475 -29.26 -11.38 1.28
N GLY A 476 -30.17 -11.25 0.32
CA GLY A 476 -31.15 -10.15 0.28
C GLY A 476 -30.64 -8.83 -0.32
N TRP A 477 -29.46 -8.84 -0.95
CA TRP A 477 -29.03 -7.73 -1.78
C TRP A 477 -29.73 -7.76 -3.13
N VAL A 478 -30.14 -6.60 -3.61
CA VAL A 478 -30.77 -6.38 -4.91
C VAL A 478 -30.01 -5.29 -5.63
N TYR A 479 -29.62 -5.55 -6.88
CA TYR A 479 -29.03 -4.52 -7.73
C TYR A 479 -30.12 -3.61 -8.31
N VAL A 480 -29.83 -2.32 -8.32
CA VAL A 480 -30.65 -1.26 -8.92
C VAL A 480 -29.82 -0.64 -10.05
N ALA A 481 -30.32 -0.73 -11.27
CA ALA A 481 -29.65 -0.17 -12.44
C ALA A 481 -29.56 1.37 -12.35
N PRO A 482 -28.52 1.99 -12.93
CA PRO A 482 -28.39 3.44 -12.97
C PRO A 482 -29.57 4.11 -13.69
N THR A 483 -29.85 5.35 -13.29
CA THR A 483 -30.83 6.26 -13.92
C THR A 483 -30.14 7.58 -14.25
N GLU A 484 -30.83 8.52 -14.91
CA GLU A 484 -30.28 9.86 -15.21
C GLU A 484 -29.82 10.63 -13.96
N THR A 485 -30.40 10.34 -12.79
CA THR A 485 -30.13 11.08 -11.54
C THR A 485 -29.42 10.27 -10.48
N GLU A 486 -29.28 8.95 -10.66
CA GLU A 486 -28.76 8.06 -9.62
C GLU A 486 -27.84 6.99 -10.20
N ARG A 487 -26.67 6.83 -9.58
CA ARG A 487 -25.72 5.77 -9.93
C ARG A 487 -26.30 4.39 -9.65
N GLY A 488 -25.87 3.40 -10.44
CA GLY A 488 -26.15 1.99 -10.17
C GLY A 488 -25.69 1.62 -8.76
N HIS A 489 -26.45 0.77 -8.07
CA HIS A 489 -26.13 0.43 -6.69
C HIS A 489 -26.76 -0.90 -6.26
N TRP A 490 -26.14 -1.53 -5.27
CA TRP A 490 -26.71 -2.65 -4.54
C TRP A 490 -27.42 -2.12 -3.30
N LYS A 491 -28.61 -2.64 -2.99
CA LYS A 491 -29.32 -2.32 -1.75
C LYS A 491 -29.83 -3.54 -1.01
N LYS A 492 -29.89 -3.44 0.31
CA LYS A 492 -30.44 -4.47 1.19
C LYS A 492 -31.13 -3.84 2.40
N LYS A 493 -32.19 -4.49 2.89
CA LYS A 493 -32.76 -4.20 4.22
C LYS A 493 -32.03 -5.01 5.30
N ALA A 494 -31.40 -4.32 6.25
CA ALA A 494 -30.72 -4.92 7.40
C ALA A 494 -31.10 -4.17 8.68
N GLY A 495 -31.62 -4.90 9.69
CA GLY A 495 -31.97 -4.30 10.99
C GLY A 495 -32.99 -3.16 10.94
N GLY A 496 -33.93 -3.19 9.98
CA GLY A 496 -34.93 -2.13 9.78
C GLY A 496 -34.43 -0.89 9.03
N LYS A 497 -33.15 -0.86 8.62
CA LYS A 497 -32.55 0.20 7.80
C LYS A 497 -32.20 -0.31 6.40
N GLU A 498 -32.14 0.60 5.44
CA GLU A 498 -31.65 0.32 4.10
C GLU A 498 -30.15 0.62 4.03
N VAL A 499 -29.38 -0.38 3.60
CA VAL A 499 -27.95 -0.29 3.32
C VAL A 499 -27.80 -0.20 1.81
N ILE A 500 -27.04 0.78 1.33
CA ILE A 500 -26.79 1.04 -0.09
C ILE A 500 -25.29 0.99 -0.33
N LEU A 501 -24.86 0.20 -1.31
CA LEU A 501 -23.48 0.17 -1.78
C LEU A 501 -23.48 0.58 -3.24
N TYR A 502 -22.94 1.75 -3.52
CA TYR A 502 -22.91 2.27 -4.87
C TYR A 502 -21.95 1.47 -5.75
N GLU A 503 -22.30 1.39 -7.03
CA GLU A 503 -21.37 0.95 -8.05
C GLU A 503 -20.26 1.99 -8.19
N TYR A 504 -19.02 1.52 -8.24
CA TYR A 504 -17.84 2.35 -8.43
C TYR A 504 -17.88 3.02 -9.80
N THR A 505 -17.53 4.31 -9.83
CA THR A 505 -17.43 5.07 -11.06
C THR A 505 -16.02 5.02 -11.63
N ILE A 506 -15.86 4.47 -12.84
CA ILE A 506 -14.56 4.37 -13.51
C ILE A 506 -14.12 5.78 -13.93
N PRO A 507 -12.98 6.28 -13.43
CA PRO A 507 -12.52 7.64 -13.68
C PRO A 507 -12.12 7.83 -15.15
N ASP A 508 -12.35 9.05 -15.65
CA ASP A 508 -11.90 9.50 -16.97
C ASP A 508 -10.75 10.51 -16.87
N PRO A 509 -9.48 10.06 -16.91
CA PRO A 509 -8.33 10.93 -16.78
C PRO A 509 -7.93 11.68 -18.09
N GLU A 510 -8.76 11.73 -19.14
CA GLU A 510 -8.43 12.29 -20.48
C GLU A 510 -7.99 13.79 -20.56
N ARG A 511 -7.80 14.50 -19.45
CA ARG A 511 -7.36 15.91 -19.47
C ARG A 511 -5.90 16.10 -19.04
N MET A 512 -4.96 15.87 -19.95
CA MET A 512 -3.63 16.52 -19.86
C MET A 512 -3.38 17.43 -21.07
N PRO A 513 -2.85 18.65 -20.86
CA PRO A 513 -2.50 19.55 -21.95
C PRO A 513 -1.34 18.99 -22.79
N GLU A 514 -1.46 19.15 -24.11
CA GLU A 514 -0.57 18.68 -25.18
C GLU A 514 0.93 19.01 -25.00
N LYS A 515 1.27 20.00 -24.15
CA LYS A 515 2.66 20.51 -23.99
C LYS A 515 3.61 19.60 -23.20
N LEU A 516 3.10 18.60 -22.48
CA LEU A 516 3.93 17.62 -21.76
C LEU A 516 4.29 16.37 -22.61
N SER A 517 4.09 16.42 -23.93
CA SER A 517 3.99 15.24 -24.82
C SER A 517 5.29 14.71 -25.44
N ARG A 518 6.47 15.24 -25.10
CA ARG A 518 7.70 14.88 -25.84
C ARG A 518 8.89 14.38 -25.03
N GLU A 519 8.83 14.37 -23.69
CA GLU A 519 10.03 14.05 -22.89
C GLU A 519 9.95 12.78 -22.03
N LEU A 520 8.78 12.16 -21.80
CA LEU A 520 8.68 11.09 -20.80
C LEU A 520 7.72 9.95 -21.18
N TYR A 521 8.20 8.71 -21.04
CA TYR A 521 7.52 7.43 -21.28
C TYR A 521 6.48 7.10 -20.20
N HIS A 522 5.59 8.05 -19.92
CA HIS A 522 4.68 8.04 -18.80
C HIS A 522 3.25 7.64 -19.23
N TRP A 523 2.63 6.72 -18.51
CA TRP A 523 1.22 6.38 -18.75
C TRP A 523 0.28 7.47 -18.24
N ARG A 524 -0.77 7.78 -19.03
CA ARG A 524 -1.75 8.86 -18.77
C ARG A 524 -3.21 8.47 -19.04
N GLY A 525 -3.46 7.27 -19.56
CA GLY A 525 -4.83 6.80 -19.79
C GLY A 525 -5.45 6.20 -18.53
N SER A 526 -6.76 5.93 -18.57
CA SER A 526 -7.38 5.01 -17.61
C SER A 526 -7.23 3.59 -18.12
N LEU A 527 -6.49 2.75 -17.41
CA LEU A 527 -6.41 1.33 -17.72
C LEU A 527 -7.79 0.68 -17.61
N GLU A 528 -8.55 1.02 -16.56
CA GLU A 528 -9.89 0.47 -16.35
C GLU A 528 -10.81 0.75 -17.53
N ARG A 529 -10.87 1.99 -18.04
CA ARG A 529 -11.71 2.34 -19.18
C ARG A 529 -11.33 1.60 -20.44
N VAL A 530 -10.04 1.36 -20.71
CA VAL A 530 -9.67 0.56 -21.89
C VAL A 530 -10.14 -0.89 -21.76
N MET A 531 -10.17 -1.43 -20.54
CA MET A 531 -10.56 -2.82 -20.27
C MET A 531 -12.05 -3.01 -19.98
N ALA A 532 -12.79 -1.92 -19.79
CA ALA A 532 -14.21 -1.96 -19.45
C ALA A 532 -15.08 -2.34 -20.67
N PRO A 533 -16.10 -3.21 -20.48
CA PRO A 533 -17.13 -3.44 -21.48
C PRO A 533 -17.81 -2.14 -21.89
N LYS A 534 -18.24 -2.05 -23.15
CA LYS A 534 -18.90 -0.84 -23.68
C LYS A 534 -20.19 -0.54 -22.94
N GLU A 535 -20.89 -1.59 -22.51
CA GLU A 535 -22.15 -1.52 -21.79
C GLU A 535 -21.95 -0.94 -20.38
N VAL A 536 -20.82 -1.27 -19.73
CA VAL A 536 -20.44 -0.67 -18.44
C VAL A 536 -20.17 0.82 -18.64
N LEU A 537 -19.32 1.18 -19.61
CA LEU A 537 -18.99 2.59 -19.86
C LEU A 537 -20.18 3.43 -20.32
N ALA A 538 -21.14 2.84 -21.03
CA ALA A 538 -22.36 3.53 -21.45
C ALA A 538 -23.35 3.75 -20.29
N ALA A 539 -23.24 2.96 -19.22
CA ALA A 539 -24.10 3.05 -18.04
C ALA A 539 -23.55 3.99 -16.94
N GLN A 540 -22.30 4.40 -17.06
CA GLN A 540 -21.56 5.25 -16.14
C GLN A 540 -21.64 6.72 -16.57
#